data_AF-A7DTG4-F1
#
_entry.id   AF-A7DTG4-F1
#
_cell.length_a   1.000
_cell.length_b   1.000
_cell.length_c   1.000
_cell.angle_alpha   90.00
_cell.angle_beta   90.00
_cell.angle_gamma   90.00
#
_symmetry.space_group_name_H-M   'P 1'
#
loop_
_entity.id
_entity.type
_entity.pdbx_description
1 polymer ?
#
loop_
_entity_poly.entity_id
_entity_poly.type
_entity_poly.pdbx_seq_one_letter_code
_entity_poly.pdbx_strand_id
1 'polypeptide(L)'
;MCQRPWLWPANQLLPGRLPPRRLSLASSSCSSSPCSQDGRMAAPGAPRFLLTFDFDETIVDENSDDSIVRAAPGQQLPESLRATYREGYYNEYMQRVFKYLGEQG
;
A
#
# COMPACT_ATOMS: atom_id res chain seq x y z
N MET A 1 28.62 2.03 4.99
CA MET A 1 28.22 1.26 6.18
C MET A 1 27.21 2.10 6.98
N CYS A 2 25.98 2.24 6.49
CA CYS A 2 24.91 2.94 7.23
C CYS A 2 24.00 1.89 7.84
N GLN A 3 24.00 1.83 9.18
CA GLN A 3 23.24 0.88 9.96
C GLN A 3 21.75 1.29 9.99
N ARG A 4 20.87 0.33 9.68
CA ARG A 4 19.41 0.44 9.66
C ARG A 4 18.84 0.44 11.10
N PRO A 5 18.12 1.47 11.59
CA PRO A 5 17.54 1.43 12.93
C PRO A 5 16.16 0.74 13.03
N TRP A 6 15.49 0.45 11.91
CA TRP A 6 14.08 0.06 11.93
C TRP A 6 13.85 -1.29 11.26
N LEU A 7 14.29 -2.36 11.93
CA LEU A 7 13.82 -3.72 11.64
C LEU A 7 12.67 -4.02 12.59
N TRP A 8 11.44 -3.75 12.17
CA TRP A 8 10.26 -4.31 12.85
C TRP A 8 10.05 -5.76 12.38
N PRO A 9 9.83 -6.74 13.28
CA PRO A 9 9.64 -8.12 12.87
C PRO A 9 8.23 -8.30 12.28
N ALA A 10 8.14 -8.45 10.96
CA ALA A 10 6.87 -8.52 10.22
C ALA A 10 6.07 -9.84 10.35
N ASN A 11 6.43 -10.76 11.24
CA ASN A 11 5.79 -12.09 11.31
C ASN A 11 5.53 -12.57 12.74
N GLN A 12 4.58 -11.93 13.44
CA GLN A 12 4.01 -12.49 14.69
C GLN A 12 2.53 -12.79 14.45
N LEU A 13 2.18 -14.08 14.39
CA LEU A 13 0.81 -14.56 14.19
C LEU A 13 -0.01 -14.33 15.47
N LEU A 14 -1.07 -13.52 15.42
CA LEU A 14 -2.00 -13.36 16.55
C LEU A 14 -2.95 -14.58 16.66
N PRO A 15 -3.09 -15.23 17.83
CA PRO A 15 -4.01 -16.34 18.01
C PRO A 15 -5.46 -15.86 18.18
N GLY A 16 -6.42 -16.47 17.47
CA GLY A 16 -7.86 -16.36 17.80
C GLY A 16 -8.85 -16.03 16.68
N ARG A 17 -8.49 -16.06 15.39
CA ARG A 17 -9.42 -15.67 14.31
C ARG A 17 -10.43 -16.79 13.98
N LEU A 18 -11.70 -16.58 14.33
CA LEU A 18 -12.83 -17.47 13.96
C LEU A 18 -13.12 -17.45 12.45
N PRO A 19 -13.61 -18.56 11.86
CA PRO A 19 -13.89 -18.64 10.42
C PRO A 19 -15.17 -17.87 10.02
N PRO A 20 -15.24 -17.30 8.80
CA PRO A 20 -16.40 -16.54 8.35
C PRO A 20 -17.57 -17.46 7.95
N ARG A 21 -18.81 -17.00 8.24
CA ARG A 21 -20.08 -17.68 7.89
C ARG A 21 -20.40 -17.59 6.40
N ARG A 22 -20.99 -18.66 5.86
CA ARG A 22 -21.50 -18.77 4.47
C ARG A 22 -22.76 -17.93 4.26
N LEU A 23 -22.78 -17.13 3.19
CA LEU A 23 -23.99 -16.49 2.65
C LEU A 23 -24.35 -17.15 1.31
N SER A 24 -25.64 -17.43 1.12
CA SER A 24 -26.20 -18.10 -0.06
C SER A 24 -26.61 -17.07 -1.12
N LEU A 25 -26.30 -17.31 -2.41
CA LEU A 25 -26.72 -16.45 -3.53
C LEU A 25 -27.72 -17.18 -4.45
N ALA A 26 -28.83 -16.51 -4.76
CA ALA A 26 -29.77 -16.91 -5.81
C ALA A 26 -29.24 -16.50 -7.19
N SER A 27 -29.47 -17.34 -8.20
CA SER A 27 -29.01 -17.13 -9.59
C SER A 27 -30.16 -16.64 -10.47
N SER A 28 -29.99 -15.51 -11.16
CA SER A 28 -30.84 -15.14 -12.31
C SER A 28 -30.03 -15.25 -13.59
N SER A 29 -30.60 -15.91 -14.61
CA SER A 29 -29.97 -16.10 -15.91
C SER A 29 -30.47 -15.09 -16.92
N CYS A 30 -29.55 -14.39 -17.60
CA CYS A 30 -29.83 -13.64 -18.82
C CYS A 30 -28.81 -14.04 -19.88
N SER A 31 -29.28 -14.51 -21.03
CA SER A 31 -28.48 -15.04 -22.13
C SER A 31 -28.12 -13.95 -23.14
N SER A 32 -26.84 -13.80 -23.48
CA SER A 32 -26.40 -13.09 -24.69
C SER A 32 -25.11 -13.69 -25.27
N SER A 33 -25.04 -13.70 -26.60
CA SER A 33 -24.15 -14.45 -27.51
C SER A 33 -22.64 -14.15 -27.37
N PRO A 34 -21.73 -15.05 -27.82
CA PRO A 34 -20.30 -14.89 -27.59
C PRO A 34 -19.63 -14.04 -28.68
N CYS A 35 -19.12 -12.87 -28.30
CA CYS A 35 -18.03 -12.22 -29.02
C CYS A 35 -16.72 -12.97 -28.70
N SER A 36 -15.86 -13.22 -29.70
CA SER A 36 -14.54 -13.83 -29.53
C SER A 36 -13.75 -13.18 -28.39
N GLN A 37 -13.47 -13.96 -27.35
CA GLN A 37 -12.66 -13.56 -26.20
C GLN A 37 -11.42 -14.44 -26.16
N ASP A 38 -10.32 -13.97 -26.75
CA ASP A 38 -8.96 -14.48 -26.48
C ASP A 38 -8.41 -14.00 -25.12
N GLY A 39 -9.26 -13.40 -24.28
CA GLY A 39 -8.98 -13.23 -22.87
C GLY A 39 -9.50 -14.44 -22.11
N ARG A 40 -8.64 -15.44 -21.87
CA ARG A 40 -8.95 -16.61 -21.02
C ARG A 40 -9.32 -16.14 -19.61
N MET A 41 -10.58 -15.76 -19.40
CA MET A 41 -11.09 -15.50 -18.06
C MET A 41 -11.08 -16.81 -17.28
N ALA A 42 -10.79 -16.72 -15.98
CA ALA A 42 -10.90 -17.86 -15.08
C ALA A 42 -12.27 -18.54 -15.25
N ALA A 43 -12.28 -19.88 -15.24
CA ALA A 43 -13.50 -20.65 -15.43
C ALA A 43 -14.60 -20.19 -14.46
N PRO A 44 -15.88 -20.11 -14.90
CA PRO A 44 -16.99 -19.81 -13.99
C PRO A 44 -16.97 -20.74 -12.78
N GLY A 45 -16.91 -20.17 -11.58
CA GLY A 45 -16.82 -20.93 -10.31
C GLY A 45 -15.40 -21.21 -9.80
N ALA A 46 -14.35 -20.83 -10.54
CA ALA A 46 -12.99 -20.89 -10.02
C ALA A 46 -12.80 -19.89 -8.85
N PRO A 47 -12.06 -20.27 -7.78
CA PRO A 47 -11.73 -19.35 -6.69
C PRO A 47 -11.01 -18.11 -7.20
N ARG A 48 -11.45 -16.94 -6.72
CA ARG A 48 -10.80 -15.66 -6.99
C ARG A 48 -10.07 -15.20 -5.74
N PHE A 49 -8.87 -14.69 -5.92
CA PHE A 49 -8.05 -14.14 -4.85
C PHE A 49 -7.75 -12.68 -5.16
N LEU A 50 -7.85 -11.83 -4.14
CA LEU A 50 -7.33 -10.47 -4.21
C LEU A 50 -5.92 -10.49 -3.63
N LEU A 51 -4.94 -10.15 -4.45
CA LEU A 51 -3.58 -9.92 -4.01
C LEU A 51 -3.35 -8.41 -3.97
N THR A 52 -2.82 -7.93 -2.86
CA THR A 52 -2.45 -6.53 -2.67
C THR A 52 -0.96 -6.46 -2.45
N PHE A 53 -0.29 -5.65 -3.25
CA PHE A 53 1.12 -5.35 -3.11
C PHE A 53 1.24 -3.87 -2.80
N ASP A 54 2.16 -3.54 -1.91
CA ASP A 54 2.66 -2.19 -1.79
C ASP A 54 3.58 -1.86 -2.98
N PHE A 55 3.94 -0.59 -3.15
CA PHE A 55 4.81 -0.15 -4.23
C PHE A 55 6.28 -0.14 -3.81
N ASP A 56 6.62 0.66 -2.80
CA ASP A 56 7.99 0.90 -2.35
C ASP A 56 8.63 -0.36 -1.75
N GLU A 57 9.88 -0.63 -2.12
CA GLU A 57 10.67 -1.81 -1.73
C GLU A 57 10.00 -3.18 -1.97
N THR A 58 8.82 -3.22 -2.62
CA THR A 58 8.04 -4.44 -2.91
C THR A 58 7.93 -4.69 -4.40
N ILE A 59 7.44 -3.70 -5.16
CA ILE A 59 7.36 -3.75 -6.63
C ILE A 59 8.58 -3.04 -7.24
N VAL A 60 9.03 -1.96 -6.61
CA VAL A 60 10.18 -1.17 -7.05
C VAL A 60 11.28 -1.23 -5.99
N ASP A 61 12.53 -1.34 -6.42
CA ASP A 61 13.72 -1.29 -5.53
C ASP A 61 14.09 0.16 -5.17
N GLU A 62 13.09 0.93 -4.73
CA GLU A 62 13.21 2.33 -4.34
C GLU A 62 12.24 2.64 -3.19
N ASN A 63 12.58 3.66 -2.40
CA ASN A 63 11.73 4.21 -1.34
C ASN A 63 11.26 5.62 -1.74
N SER A 64 9.95 5.86 -1.72
CA SER A 64 9.38 7.17 -2.07
C SER A 64 9.74 8.27 -1.06
N ASP A 65 10.06 7.94 0.19
CA ASP A 65 10.52 8.92 1.20
C ASP A 65 11.79 9.64 0.74
N ASP A 66 12.72 8.92 0.10
CA ASP A 66 13.95 9.51 -0.42
C ASP A 66 13.66 10.51 -1.55
N SER A 67 12.66 10.22 -2.37
CA SER A 67 12.21 11.14 -3.43
C SER A 67 11.68 12.45 -2.86
N ILE A 68 10.96 12.38 -1.74
CA ILE A 68 10.41 13.54 -1.04
C ILE A 68 11.54 14.40 -0.45
N VAL A 69 12.54 13.78 0.17
CA VAL A 69 13.72 14.50 0.69
C VAL A 69 14.50 15.17 -0.43
N ARG A 70 14.69 14.49 -1.57
CA ARG A 70 15.36 15.06 -2.76
C ARG A 70 14.61 16.26 -3.37
N ALA A 71 13.29 16.30 -3.22
CA ALA A 71 12.46 17.41 -3.72
C ALA A 71 12.50 18.64 -2.80
N ALA A 72 12.92 18.48 -1.53
CA ALA A 72 12.99 19.59 -0.59
C ALA A 72 14.10 20.58 -0.97
N PRO A 73 13.95 21.87 -0.61
CA PRO A 73 15.04 22.85 -0.75
C PRO A 73 16.31 22.37 -0.06
N GLY A 74 17.44 22.44 -0.76
CA GLY A 74 18.71 21.92 -0.24
C GLY A 74 18.73 20.39 -0.06
N GLN A 75 17.77 19.67 -0.64
CA GLN A 75 17.63 18.21 -0.59
C GLN A 75 17.56 17.68 0.85
N GLN A 76 17.01 18.48 1.77
CA GLN A 76 16.90 18.13 3.17
C GLN A 76 15.64 18.74 3.80
N LEU A 77 14.93 17.95 4.59
CA LEU A 77 13.84 18.47 5.42
C LEU A 77 14.40 19.18 6.66
N PRO A 78 13.82 20.33 7.06
CA PRO A 78 14.22 21.02 8.28
C PRO A 78 14.14 20.11 9.51
N GLU A 79 15.11 20.23 10.42
CA GLU A 79 15.16 19.40 11.62
C GLU A 79 13.93 19.58 12.51
N SER A 80 13.41 20.81 12.60
CA SER A 80 12.16 21.09 13.33
C SER A 80 10.97 20.31 12.82
N LEU A 81 10.90 20.07 11.51
CA LEU A 81 9.84 19.28 10.87
C LEU A 81 10.08 17.78 11.09
N ARG A 82 11.31 17.31 10.88
CA ARG A 82 11.73 15.91 11.12
C ARG A 82 11.42 15.47 12.56
N ALA A 83 11.69 16.33 13.54
CA ALA A 83 11.42 16.09 14.95
C ALA A 83 9.92 15.96 15.30
N THR A 84 9.00 16.27 14.37
CA THR A 84 7.55 16.11 14.58
C THR A 84 7.02 14.71 14.29
N TYR A 85 7.86 13.79 13.78
CA TYR A 85 7.47 12.41 13.56
C TYR A 85 7.08 11.72 14.87
N ARG A 86 6.03 10.91 14.82
CA ARG A 86 5.58 10.06 15.92
C ARG A 86 5.21 8.70 15.37
N GLU A 87 5.62 7.65 16.08
CA GLU A 87 5.31 6.27 15.71
C GLU A 87 3.78 6.09 15.59
N GLY A 88 3.35 5.43 14.52
CA GLY A 88 1.93 5.22 14.20
C GLY A 88 1.21 6.42 13.55
N TYR A 89 1.85 7.59 13.45
CA TYR A 89 1.28 8.82 12.86
C TYR A 89 2.03 9.27 11.60
N TYR A 90 2.39 8.30 10.76
CA TYR A 90 3.14 8.55 9.53
C TYR A 90 2.38 9.46 8.56
N ASN A 91 1.09 9.20 8.34
CA ASN A 91 0.29 9.97 7.39
C ASN A 91 0.18 11.46 7.80
N GLU A 92 0.00 11.74 9.08
CA GLU A 92 -0.06 13.09 9.63
C GLU A 92 1.29 13.81 9.54
N TYR A 93 2.39 13.07 9.74
CA TYR A 93 3.73 13.59 9.51
C TYR A 93 3.92 13.95 8.02
N MET A 94 3.58 13.05 7.10
CA MET A 94 3.72 13.28 5.66
C MET A 94 2.84 14.42 5.17
N GLN A 95 1.65 14.61 5.73
CA GLN A 95 0.83 15.79 5.44
C GLN A 95 1.55 17.11 5.78
N ARG A 96 2.27 17.17 6.91
CA ARG A 96 3.08 18.35 7.25
C ARG A 96 4.27 18.52 6.31
N VAL A 97 4.90 17.42 5.89
CA VAL A 97 5.98 17.43 4.91
C VAL A 97 5.49 17.97 3.57
N PHE A 98 4.38 17.45 3.04
CA PHE A 98 3.80 17.94 1.79
C PHE A 98 3.33 19.39 1.89
N LYS A 99 2.76 19.80 3.03
CA LYS A 99 2.43 21.20 3.29
C LYS A 99 3.70 22.08 3.22
N TYR A 100 4.76 21.69 3.91
CA TYR A 100 6.04 22.40 3.87
C TYR A 100 6.57 22.50 2.43
N LEU A 101 6.61 21.40 1.68
CA LEU A 101 7.06 21.42 0.28
C LEU A 101 6.23 22.35 -0.60
N GLY A 102 4.91 22.39 -0.40
CA GLY A 102 4.02 23.31 -1.10
C GLY A 102 4.23 24.79 -0.72
N GLU A 103 4.64 25.07 0.51
CA GLU A 103 4.95 26.44 0.99
C GLU A 103 6.34 26.91 0.55
N GLN A 104 7.29 25.99 0.34
CA GLN A 104 8.63 26.32 -0.16
C GLN A 104 8.71 26.42 -1.69
N GLY A 105 7.59 26.20 -2.39
CA GLY A 105 7.45 26.26 -3.84
C GLY A 105 7.73 27.65 -4.42
#